data_AF-A0A929D1R3-F1
#
_entry.id   AF-A0A929D1R3-F1
#
_cell.length_a   1.000
_cell.length_b   1.000
_cell.length_c   1.000
_cell.angle_alpha   90.00
_cell.angle_beta   90.00
_cell.angle_gamma   90.00
#
_symmetry.space_group_name_H-M   'P 1'
#
loop_
_entity.id
_entity.type
_entity.pdbx_description
1 polymer ?
#
loop_
_entity_poly.entity_id
_entity_poly.type
_entity_poly.pdbx_seq_one_letter_code
_entity_poly.pdbx_strand_id
1 'polypeptide(L)' 'MKKKIIQTAKKRFFKEGLKKVHMDDIASDMGVSKKTLYKHFDSKEELAG' A
#
# COMPACT_ATOMS: atom_id res chain seq x y z
N MET A 1 -7.81 -2.90 -9.56
CA MET A 1 -7.12 -3.17 -8.28
C MET A 1 -5.99 -2.18 -8.00
N LYS A 2 -4.99 -2.02 -8.89
CA LYS A 2 -3.84 -1.09 -8.72
C LYS A 2 -4.20 0.33 -8.23
N LYS A 3 -5.18 1.00 -8.87
CA LYS A 3 -5.64 2.34 -8.44
C LYS A 3 -6.12 2.41 -6.98
N LYS A 4 -6.87 1.42 -6.50
CA LYS A 4 -7.34 1.38 -5.10
C LYS A 4 -6.16 1.26 -4.14
N ILE A 5 -5.20 0.39 -4.47
CA ILE A 5 -3.99 0.20 -3.67
C ILE A 5 -3.21 1.51 -3.55
N ILE A 6 -2.96 2.19 -4.68
CA ILE A 6 -2.25 3.47 -4.70
C ILE A 6 -2.98 4.53 -3.88
N GLN A 7 -4.31 4.64 -3.99
CA GLN A 7 -5.07 5.62 -3.20
C GLN A 7 -5.00 5.36 -1.70
N THR A 8 -5.15 4.11 -1.27
CA THR A 8 -5.03 3.72 0.15
C THR A 8 -3.61 3.96 0.66
N ALA A 9 -2.60 3.55 -0.10
CA ALA A 9 -1.19 3.75 0.22
C ALA A 9 -0.87 5.24 0.35
N LYS A 10 -1.27 6.09 -0.61
CA LYS A 10 -1.07 7.55 -0.56
C LYS A 10 -1.72 8.19 0.66
N LYS A 11 -2.95 7.79 1.02
CA LYS A 11 -3.60 8.27 2.25
C LYS A 11 -2.77 7.96 3.48
N ARG A 12 -2.28 6.73 3.58
CA ARG A 12 -1.39 6.28 4.66
C ARG A 12 -0.06 7.03 4.68
N PHE A 13 0.59 7.17 3.53
CA PHE A 13 1.85 7.90 3.42
C PHE A 13 1.70 9.36 3.84
N PHE A 14 0.58 10.00 3.50
CA PHE A 14 0.30 11.37 3.91
C PHE A 14 0.05 11.49 5.42
N LYS A 15 -0.62 10.50 6.03
CA LYS A 15 -0.98 10.53 7.46
C LYS A 15 0.18 10.11 8.37
N GLU A 16 0.94 9.11 7.98
CA GLU A 16 1.91 8.42 8.86
C GLU A 16 3.37 8.56 8.37
N GLY A 17 3.56 8.96 7.11
CA GLY A 17 4.88 9.06 6.46
C GLY A 17 5.34 7.74 5.83
N LEU A 18 6.05 7.85 4.70
CA LEU A 18 6.50 6.70 3.90
C LEU A 18 7.30 5.66 4.70
N LYS A 19 8.12 6.10 5.67
CA LYS A 19 8.95 5.20 6.49
C LYS A 19 8.13 4.30 7.40
N LYS A 20 7.05 4.81 8.00
CA LYS A 20 6.23 4.10 8.98
C LYS A 20 5.20 3.17 8.34
N VAL A 21 4.84 3.40 7.09
CA VAL A 21 3.86 2.57 6.38
C VAL A 21 4.51 1.31 5.83
N HIS A 22 3.91 0.16 6.13
CA HIS A 22 4.27 -1.14 5.57
C HIS A 22 3.19 -1.67 4.62
N MET A 23 3.58 -2.60 3.75
CA MET A 23 2.65 -3.31 2.86
C MET A 23 1.55 -4.05 3.64
N ASP A 24 1.82 -4.51 4.87
CA ASP A 24 0.81 -5.19 5.70
C ASP A 24 -0.32 -4.27 6.11
N ASP A 25 0.04 -3.05 6.52
CA ASP A 25 -0.94 -2.05 6.92
C ASP A 25 -1.89 -1.77 5.76
N ILE A 26 -1.34 -1.56 4.55
CA ILE A 26 -2.12 -1.28 3.34
C ILE A 26 -3.04 -2.47 3.01
N ALA A 27 -2.57 -3.70 3.22
CA ALA A 27 -3.37 -4.91 2.99
C ALA A 27 -4.55 -4.98 3.96
N SER A 28 -4.29 -4.71 5.24
CA SER A 28 -5.30 -4.68 6.30
C SER A 28 -6.36 -3.61 6.05
N ASP A 29 -5.95 -2.39 5.65
CA ASP A 29 -6.88 -1.30 5.32
C ASP A 29 -7.81 -1.65 4.14
N MET A 30 -7.30 -2.46 3.21
CA MET A 30 -8.05 -2.90 2.04
C MET A 30 -8.84 -4.19 2.26
N GLY A 31 -8.67 -4.87 3.40
CA GLY A 31 -9.27 -6.18 3.66
C GLY A 31 -8.76 -7.27 2.70
N VAL A 32 -7.50 -7.18 2.25
CA VAL A 32 -6.88 -8.14 1.32
C VAL A 32 -5.59 -8.70 1.90
N SER A 33 -5.17 -9.87 1.43
CA SER A 33 -3.86 -10.41 1.80
C SER A 33 -2.71 -9.61 1.18
N LYS A 34 -1.57 -9.55 1.88
CA LYS A 34 -0.28 -9.06 1.37
C LYS A 34 0.07 -9.62 -0.02
N LYS A 35 -0.21 -10.91 -0.26
CA LYS A 35 0.03 -11.56 -1.57
C LYS A 35 -0.71 -10.86 -2.72
N THR A 36 -1.90 -10.31 -2.46
CA THR A 36 -2.68 -9.56 -3.46
C THR A 36 -2.01 -8.25 -3.81
N LEU A 37 -1.37 -7.58 -2.85
CA LEU A 37 -0.56 -6.38 -3.10
C LEU A 37 0.68 -6.73 -3.92
N TYR A 38 1.42 -7.76 -3.50
CA TYR A 38 2.63 -8.21 -4.19
C TYR A 38 2.38 -8.72 -5.62
N LYS A 39 1.15 -9.14 -5.95
CA LYS A 39 0.76 -9.45 -7.33
C LYS A 39 0.69 -8.22 -8.24
N HIS A 40 0.74 -7.02 -7.67
CA HIS A 40 0.54 -5.76 -8.37
C HIS A 40 1.70 -4.78 -8.22
N PHE A 41 2.42 -4.84 -7.09
CA PHE A 41 3.53 -3.98 -6.71
C PHE A 41 4.53 -4.81 -5.92
N ASP A 42 5.78 -4.84 -6.35
CA ASP A 42 6.84 -5.61 -5.71
C ASP A 42 7.33 -4.91 -4.42
N SER A 43 7.09 -3.61 -4.28
CA SER A 43 7.54 -2.84 -3.11
C SER A 43 6.66 -1.65 -2.78
N LYS A 44 6.79 -1.13 -1.55
CA LYS A 44 6.08 0.08 -1.12
C LYS A 44 6.53 1.33 -1.88
N GLU A 45 7.73 1.31 -2.44
CA GLU A 45 8.30 2.42 -3.21
C GLU A 45 7.53 2.63 -4.52
N GLU A 46 7.12 1.56 -5.21
CA GLU A 46 6.22 1.65 -6.38
C GLU A 46 4.83 2.19 -6.04
N LEU A 47 4.42 2.14 -4.77
CA LEU A 47 3.16 2.75 -4.33
C LEU A 47 3.31 4.27 -4.13
N ALA A 48 4.53 4.75 -3.92
CA ALA A 48 4.84 6.14 -3.72
C ALA A 48 5.14 6.88 -5.03
N GLY A 49 5.65 6.18 -6.05
CA GLY A 49 6.00 6.70 -7.37
C GLY A 49 5.57 5.75 -8.48
#